data_AF-A0A7S3BG48-F1
#
_entry.id   AF-A0A7S3BG48-F1
#
_cell.length_a   1.000
_cell.length_b   1.000
_cell.length_c   1.000
_cell.angle_alpha   90.00
_cell.angle_beta   90.00
_cell.angle_gamma   90.00
#
_symmetry.space_group_name_H-M   'P 1'
#
loop_
_entity.id
_entity.type
_entity.pdbx_description
1 polymer ?
#
loop_
_entity_poly.entity_id
_entity_poly.type
_entity_poly.pdbx_seq_one_letter_code
_entity_poly.pdbx_strand_id
1 'polypeptide(L)'
;VLGHCPMGQDQSMCHPSLASNDSSSAPSSGCPVMRKPASKASACPVVQKGGCGSEELNPLNMMPAPNEEPAPGQQGALATERVVSTIPNAEDGKWVYPSPQMFFNALLRKGKGEGIEEDAMDAVVAIHNNMNELTWKR
;
A
#
# COMPACT_ATOMS: atom_id res chain seq x y z
N VAL A 1 -12.60 -37.32 -11.35
CA VAL A 1 -11.16 -37.44 -11.06
C VAL A 1 -10.77 -36.22 -10.25
N LEU A 2 -10.58 -36.41 -8.93
CA LEU A 2 -10.17 -35.38 -7.98
C LEU A 2 -8.64 -35.28 -8.03
N GLY A 3 -8.10 -34.16 -8.52
CA GLY A 3 -6.66 -33.90 -8.51
C GLY A 3 -6.24 -33.21 -7.21
N HIS A 4 -5.58 -33.95 -6.32
CA HIS A 4 -4.85 -33.41 -5.17
C HIS A 4 -3.39 -33.17 -5.56
N CYS A 5 -2.84 -32.02 -5.16
CA CYS A 5 -1.41 -31.70 -5.30
C CYS A 5 -0.63 -32.25 -4.07
N PRO A 6 0.41 -33.08 -4.24
CA PRO A 6 1.21 -33.59 -3.12
C PRO A 6 2.40 -32.67 -2.80
N MET A 7 2.54 -32.31 -1.52
CA MET A 7 3.72 -31.65 -0.94
C MET A 7 4.85 -32.68 -0.78
N GLY A 8 5.96 -32.48 -1.47
CA GLY A 8 7.18 -33.29 -1.32
C GLY A 8 8.10 -32.71 -0.24
N GLN A 9 8.28 -33.46 0.84
CA GLN A 9 9.36 -33.31 1.82
C GLN A 9 10.56 -34.15 1.35
N ASP A 10 11.78 -33.65 1.50
CA ASP A 10 12.94 -34.51 1.71
C ASP A 10 14.00 -33.82 2.57
N GLN A 11 14.41 -34.51 3.62
CA GLN A 11 15.49 -34.17 4.55
C GLN A 11 16.69 -35.06 4.20
N SER A 12 17.91 -34.51 4.20
CA SER A 12 19.12 -35.32 4.38
C SER A 12 20.20 -34.55 5.15
N MET A 13 20.66 -35.18 6.25
CA MET A 13 21.74 -34.79 7.17
C MET A 13 23.14 -34.91 6.51
N CYS A 14 24.27 -34.40 7.04
CA CYS A 14 25.06 -34.89 8.21
C CYS A 14 26.12 -33.86 8.70
N HIS A 15 26.48 -33.91 10.00
CA HIS A 15 27.56 -33.16 10.70
C HIS A 15 28.93 -33.92 10.66
N PRO A 16 30.09 -33.35 11.12
CA PRO A 16 30.50 -33.29 12.55
C PRO A 16 31.28 -32.00 12.98
N SER A 17 31.07 -31.45 14.19
CA SER A 17 31.87 -31.55 15.46
C SER A 17 33.23 -30.82 15.42
N LEU A 18 33.68 -29.94 16.34
CA LEU A 18 33.72 -29.94 17.82
C LEU A 18 34.03 -28.50 18.32
N ALA A 19 33.47 -28.10 19.46
CA ALA A 19 34.21 -27.65 20.66
C ALA A 19 33.25 -27.19 21.76
N SER A 20 33.30 -27.94 22.86
CA SER A 20 32.54 -27.78 24.10
C SER A 20 33.00 -26.59 24.94
N ASN A 21 32.11 -26.01 25.75
CA ASN A 21 32.36 -25.92 27.19
C ASN A 21 31.06 -25.66 27.99
N ASP A 22 30.61 -26.73 28.63
CA ASP A 22 30.24 -26.91 30.04
C ASP A 22 29.37 -25.90 30.84
N SER A 23 28.31 -26.51 31.39
CA SER A 23 27.73 -26.36 32.74
C SER A 23 26.75 -25.24 33.12
N SER A 24 25.49 -25.70 33.24
CA SER A 24 24.74 -25.83 34.50
C SER A 24 24.17 -24.58 35.20
N SER A 25 22.87 -24.33 35.04
CA SER A 25 21.84 -24.40 36.12
C SER A 25 20.52 -23.73 35.69
N ALA A 26 19.40 -24.26 36.20
CA ALA A 26 18.04 -24.07 35.71
C ALA A 26 17.30 -22.85 36.36
N PRO A 27 15.98 -22.68 36.17
CA PRO A 27 15.39 -21.52 35.51
C PRO A 27 14.82 -20.49 36.50
N SER A 28 14.99 -19.20 36.20
CA SER A 28 14.13 -18.16 36.79
C SER A 28 13.24 -17.56 35.69
N SER A 29 11.97 -17.92 35.79
CA SER A 29 10.87 -17.23 35.13
C SER A 29 10.92 -15.75 35.51
N GLY A 30 11.25 -14.91 34.54
CA GLY A 30 11.11 -13.47 34.64
C GLY A 30 11.73 -12.83 33.42
N CYS A 31 10.90 -12.36 32.48
CA CYS A 31 11.36 -11.46 31.42
C CYS A 31 11.79 -10.13 32.08
N PRO A 32 13.09 -9.83 32.20
CA PRO A 32 13.52 -8.54 32.69
C PRO A 32 13.56 -7.63 31.46
N VAL A 33 12.54 -6.78 31.30
CA VAL A 33 12.66 -5.65 30.37
C VAL A 33 13.75 -4.73 30.92
N MET A 34 15.01 -4.98 30.51
CA MET A 34 16.07 -3.99 30.63
C MET A 34 15.68 -2.81 29.73
N ARG A 35 15.10 -1.77 30.33
CA ARG A 35 14.98 -0.45 29.72
C ARG A 35 16.40 0.14 29.60
N LYS A 36 17.04 -0.07 28.45
CA LYS A 36 18.16 0.76 28.01
C LYS A 36 17.58 2.02 27.38
N PRO A 37 17.94 3.25 27.80
CA PRO A 37 17.61 4.45 27.05
C PRO A 37 18.55 4.51 25.86
N ALA A 38 18.24 3.75 24.82
CA ALA A 38 18.84 3.92 23.50
C ALA A 38 17.82 4.68 22.66
N SER A 39 18.04 5.97 22.55
CA SER A 39 17.50 6.86 21.54
C SER A 39 17.79 6.28 20.15
N LYS A 40 16.89 5.41 19.69
CA LYS A 40 16.74 5.01 18.30
C LYS A 40 15.27 5.20 17.99
N ALA A 41 14.94 6.37 17.45
CA ALA A 41 13.67 6.57 16.78
C ALA A 41 13.51 5.43 15.79
N SER A 42 12.45 4.65 15.94
CA SER A 42 11.93 3.79 14.89
C SER A 42 11.66 4.69 13.71
N ALA A 43 12.60 4.72 12.77
CA ALA A 43 12.51 5.49 11.55
C ALA A 43 11.41 4.86 10.69
N CYS A 44 10.17 5.27 10.96
CA CYS A 44 9.14 5.28 9.95
C CYS A 44 9.68 6.16 8.81
N PRO A 45 9.71 5.69 7.55
CA PRO A 45 10.29 6.45 6.46
C PRO A 45 9.34 7.59 6.07
N VAL A 46 9.23 8.61 6.92
CA VAL A 46 8.92 9.97 6.50
C VAL A 46 10.26 10.68 6.53
N VAL A 47 11.05 10.49 5.47
CA VAL A 47 12.18 11.35 5.18
C VAL A 47 11.58 12.72 4.86
N GLN A 48 11.50 13.59 5.86
CA GLN A 48 11.32 15.03 5.65
C GLN A 48 12.65 15.57 5.10
N LYS A 49 12.85 15.44 3.79
CA LYS A 49 13.97 16.08 3.09
C LYS A 49 13.41 16.97 1.98
N GLY A 50 13.19 18.22 2.34
CA GLY A 50 12.96 19.33 1.41
C GLY A 50 11.48 19.57 1.10
N GLY A 51 10.86 20.50 1.83
CA GLY A 51 9.50 20.99 1.60
C GLY A 51 8.67 20.98 2.86
N CYS A 52 8.68 22.07 3.63
CA CYS A 52 7.67 22.35 4.63
C CYS A 52 6.40 22.80 3.89
N GLY A 53 5.73 21.85 3.24
CA GLY A 53 4.32 21.99 2.92
C GLY A 53 3.59 21.34 4.08
N SER A 54 3.00 22.13 4.98
CA SER A 54 1.89 21.64 5.80
C SER A 54 0.71 21.41 4.86
N GLU A 55 0.82 20.43 3.98
CA GLU A 55 -0.29 19.97 3.16
C GLU A 55 -1.33 19.47 4.18
N GLU A 56 -2.45 20.18 4.27
CA GLU A 56 -3.50 19.86 5.23
C GLU A 56 -4.00 18.44 4.94
N LEU A 57 -3.64 17.50 5.83
CA LEU A 57 -4.05 16.11 5.68
C LEU A 57 -5.54 16.01 5.94
N ASN A 58 -6.27 15.41 5.00
CA ASN A 58 -7.69 15.22 5.18
C ASN A 58 -7.93 14.25 6.35
N PRO A 59 -8.65 14.64 7.42
CA PRO A 59 -8.84 13.82 8.61
C PRO A 59 -9.68 12.56 8.35
N LEU A 60 -10.46 12.52 7.26
CA LEU A 60 -11.33 11.40 6.92
C LEU A 60 -10.57 10.21 6.32
N ASN A 61 -9.47 10.47 5.61
CA ASN A 61 -8.70 9.42 4.93
C ASN A 61 -7.19 9.49 5.17
N MET A 62 -6.73 10.47 5.97
CA MET A 62 -5.32 10.73 6.30
C MET A 62 -4.42 10.85 5.07
N MET A 63 -4.98 11.31 3.95
CA MET A 63 -4.25 11.53 2.71
C MET A 63 -4.01 13.03 2.46
N PRO A 64 -2.86 13.41 1.88
CA PRO A 64 -2.65 14.75 1.36
C PRO A 64 -3.63 15.03 0.21
N ALA A 65 -3.73 16.32 -0.15
CA ALA A 65 -4.49 16.74 -1.31
C ALA A 65 -4.06 15.96 -2.58
N PRO A 66 -5.02 15.51 -3.40
CA PRO A 66 -4.70 14.81 -4.63
C PRO A 66 -4.00 15.73 -5.64
N ASN A 67 -2.99 15.20 -6.34
CA ASN A 67 -2.38 15.91 -7.47
C ASN A 67 -3.25 15.72 -8.73
N GLU A 68 -3.80 16.83 -9.23
CA GLU A 68 -4.60 16.90 -10.46
C GLU A 68 -3.81 17.45 -11.65
N GLU A 69 -2.54 17.79 -11.46
CA GLU A 69 -1.68 18.26 -12.56
C GLU A 69 -1.19 17.09 -13.42
N PRO A 70 -0.96 17.32 -14.73
CA PRO A 70 -0.32 16.35 -15.62
C PRO A 70 1.02 15.86 -15.06
N ALA A 71 1.30 14.57 -15.22
CA ALA A 71 2.57 13.99 -14.77
C ALA A 71 3.74 14.43 -15.65
N PRO A 72 4.99 14.43 -15.13
CA PRO A 72 6.17 14.69 -15.95
C PRO A 72 6.27 13.71 -17.12
N GLY A 73 6.32 14.23 -18.35
CA GLY A 73 6.41 13.43 -19.57
C GLY A 73 5.08 12.90 -20.10
N GLN A 74 3.95 13.24 -19.48
CA GLN A 74 2.62 12.96 -20.01
C GLN A 74 2.40 13.73 -21.33
N GLN A 75 1.88 13.05 -22.34
CA GLN A 75 1.77 13.60 -23.70
C GLN A 75 0.35 14.10 -24.03
N GLY A 76 -0.67 13.47 -23.46
CA GLY A 76 -2.09 13.79 -23.64
C GLY A 76 -2.69 14.50 -22.42
N ALA A 77 -3.69 15.33 -22.66
CA ALA A 77 -4.50 15.88 -21.57
C ALA A 77 -5.48 14.80 -21.10
N LEU A 78 -5.48 14.49 -19.80
CA LEU A 78 -6.45 13.60 -19.18
C LEU A 78 -7.56 14.42 -18.52
N ALA A 79 -8.76 13.87 -18.50
CA ALA A 79 -9.88 14.46 -17.79
C ALA A 79 -9.58 14.64 -16.30
N THR A 80 -9.92 15.81 -15.77
CA THR A 80 -9.80 16.14 -14.35
C THR A 80 -11.15 16.12 -13.64
N GLU A 81 -12.27 16.03 -14.38
CA GLU A 81 -13.59 15.91 -13.76
C GLU A 81 -13.72 14.65 -12.90
N ARG A 82 -14.42 14.83 -11.77
CA ARG A 82 -14.70 13.76 -10.83
C ARG A 82 -16.16 13.35 -10.89
N VAL A 83 -16.42 12.07 -10.69
CA VAL A 83 -17.77 11.50 -10.73
C VAL A 83 -18.24 11.20 -9.31
N VAL A 84 -19.43 11.71 -8.95
CA VAL A 84 -20.11 11.37 -7.69
C VAL A 84 -20.72 9.99 -7.82
N SER A 85 -20.38 9.10 -6.89
CA SER A 85 -20.90 7.73 -6.84
C SER A 85 -22.36 7.67 -6.40
N THR A 86 -23.01 6.50 -6.56
CA THR A 86 -24.29 6.25 -5.92
C THR A 86 -24.16 5.73 -4.48
N ILE A 87 -22.94 5.32 -4.10
CA ILE A 87 -22.59 4.70 -2.82
C ILE A 87 -22.63 5.71 -1.66
N PRO A 88 -23.39 5.44 -0.58
CA PRO A 88 -23.42 6.32 0.59
C PRO A 88 -22.07 6.31 1.35
N ASN A 89 -21.66 7.45 1.87
CA ASN A 89 -20.54 7.58 2.80
C ASN A 89 -21.04 7.63 4.25
N ALA A 90 -20.11 7.78 5.21
CA ALA A 90 -20.45 7.79 6.65
C ALA A 90 -21.07 9.11 7.15
N GLU A 91 -21.02 10.18 6.36
CA GLU A 91 -21.49 11.53 6.70
C GLU A 91 -22.74 11.90 5.88
N ASP A 92 -23.64 10.93 5.66
CA ASP A 92 -24.88 11.08 4.89
C ASP A 92 -24.73 11.61 3.44
N GLY A 93 -23.50 11.59 2.91
CA GLY A 93 -23.14 11.99 1.56
C GLY A 93 -22.88 10.79 0.63
N LYS A 94 -22.23 11.05 -0.50
CA LYS A 94 -21.80 10.04 -1.47
C LYS A 94 -20.29 10.08 -1.65
N TRP A 95 -19.69 8.93 -1.94
CA TRP A 95 -18.27 8.91 -2.32
C TRP A 95 -18.07 9.61 -3.67
N VAL A 96 -16.91 10.22 -3.86
CA VAL A 96 -16.52 10.84 -5.14
C VAL A 96 -15.30 10.13 -5.68
N TYR A 97 -15.40 9.57 -6.88
CA TYR A 97 -14.32 8.84 -7.51
C TYR A 97 -13.17 9.77 -7.93
N PRO A 98 -11.93 9.27 -8.01
CA PRO A 98 -10.82 10.02 -8.61
C PRO A 98 -11.06 10.26 -10.10
N SER A 99 -10.54 11.36 -10.63
CA SER A 99 -10.54 11.62 -12.07
C SER A 99 -9.52 10.75 -12.82
N PRO A 100 -9.63 10.63 -14.15
CA PRO A 100 -8.63 9.98 -14.99
C PRO A 100 -7.19 10.47 -14.74
N GLN A 101 -6.98 11.80 -14.65
CA GLN A 101 -5.67 12.36 -14.32
C GLN A 101 -5.16 11.91 -12.94
N MET A 102 -6.01 11.94 -11.91
CA MET A 102 -5.65 11.47 -10.57
C MET A 102 -5.31 9.97 -10.56
N PHE A 103 -6.05 9.16 -11.32
CA PHE A 103 -5.81 7.72 -11.41
C PHE A 103 -4.48 7.42 -12.09
N PHE A 104 -4.18 8.08 -13.20
CA PHE A 104 -2.91 7.95 -13.91
C PHE A 104 -1.72 8.36 -13.03
N ASN A 105 -1.82 9.51 -12.35
CA ASN A 105 -0.82 9.95 -11.37
C ASN A 105 -0.57 8.91 -10.27
N ALA A 106 -1.64 8.24 -9.81
CA ALA A 106 -1.52 7.17 -8.81
C ALA A 106 -0.84 5.91 -9.37
N LEU A 107 -1.06 5.57 -10.64
CA LEU A 107 -0.36 4.46 -11.31
C LEU A 107 1.13 4.74 -11.45
N LEU A 108 1.50 5.94 -11.87
CA LEU A 108 2.90 6.36 -11.98
C LEU A 108 3.61 6.31 -10.63
N ARG A 109 2.98 6.81 -9.56
CA ARG A 109 3.54 6.70 -8.20
C ARG A 109 3.75 5.25 -7.74
N LYS A 110 2.96 4.31 -8.26
CA LYS A 110 3.08 2.88 -7.97
C LYS A 110 4.06 2.15 -8.89
N GLY A 111 4.69 2.84 -9.85
CA GLY A 111 5.54 2.22 -10.88
C GLY A 111 4.76 1.31 -11.83
N LYS A 112 3.47 1.60 -12.05
CA LYS A 112 2.56 0.81 -12.90
C LYS A 112 2.01 1.58 -14.10
N GLY A 113 2.50 2.79 -14.35
CA GLY A 113 2.07 3.58 -15.50
C GLY A 113 2.84 3.29 -16.80
N GLU A 114 3.90 2.47 -16.74
CA GLU A 114 4.66 2.14 -17.95
C GLU A 114 3.85 1.24 -18.89
N GLY A 115 3.82 1.59 -20.18
CA GLY A 115 3.10 0.84 -21.22
C GLY A 115 1.58 1.01 -21.19
N ILE A 116 1.06 1.90 -20.35
CA ILE A 116 -0.35 2.27 -20.32
C ILE A 116 -0.57 3.43 -21.28
N GLU A 117 -1.53 3.26 -22.21
CA GLU A 117 -1.96 4.36 -23.08
C GLU A 117 -2.80 5.37 -22.30
N GLU A 118 -2.44 6.65 -22.39
CA GLU A 118 -3.06 7.74 -21.65
C GLU A 118 -4.53 7.94 -22.06
N ASP A 119 -4.84 7.81 -23.36
CA ASP A 119 -6.20 7.93 -23.91
C ASP A 119 -7.16 6.84 -23.41
N ALA A 120 -6.64 5.68 -22.98
CA ALA A 120 -7.44 4.62 -22.39
C ALA A 120 -7.93 4.93 -20.95
N MET A 121 -7.40 5.97 -20.29
CA MET A 121 -7.68 6.26 -18.88
C MET A 121 -9.15 6.52 -18.60
N ASP A 122 -9.86 7.19 -19.50
CA ASP A 122 -11.30 7.45 -19.35
C ASP A 122 -12.10 6.14 -19.27
N ALA A 123 -11.82 5.22 -20.19
CA ALA A 123 -12.49 3.92 -20.24
C ALA A 123 -12.12 3.06 -19.02
N VAL A 124 -10.84 3.03 -18.65
CA VAL A 124 -10.36 2.30 -17.47
C VAL A 124 -11.07 2.78 -16.22
N VAL A 125 -11.07 4.08 -15.95
CA VAL A 125 -11.73 4.64 -14.74
C VAL A 125 -13.24 4.40 -14.77
N ALA A 126 -13.90 4.56 -15.92
CA ALA A 126 -15.34 4.28 -16.04
C ALA A 126 -15.68 2.82 -15.70
N ILE A 127 -14.88 1.86 -16.18
CA ILE A 127 -15.07 0.43 -15.87
C ILE A 127 -14.88 0.16 -14.37
N HIS A 128 -13.84 0.72 -13.76
CA HIS A 128 -13.59 0.56 -12.32
C HIS A 128 -14.74 1.13 -11.48
N ASN A 129 -15.21 2.33 -11.83
CA ASN A 129 -16.33 2.97 -11.14
C ASN A 129 -17.59 2.11 -11.27
N ASN A 130 -17.93 1.66 -12.48
CA ASN A 130 -19.10 0.79 -12.69
C ASN A 130 -18.98 -0.53 -11.93
N MET A 131 -17.80 -1.15 -11.90
CA MET A 131 -17.57 -2.36 -11.12
C MET A 131 -17.81 -2.11 -9.61
N ASN A 132 -17.35 -0.99 -9.07
CA ASN A 132 -17.59 -0.61 -7.69
C ASN A 132 -19.08 -0.40 -7.40
N GLU A 133 -19.78 0.34 -8.27
CA GLU A 133 -21.23 0.58 -8.15
C GLU A 133 -22.03 -0.73 -8.18
N LEU A 134 -21.69 -1.65 -9.08
CA LEU A 134 -22.33 -2.96 -9.17
C LEU A 134 -22.03 -3.84 -7.96
N THR A 135 -20.82 -3.76 -7.42
CA THR A 135 -20.42 -4.52 -6.25
C THR A 135 -21.18 -4.07 -5.01
N TRP A 136 -21.38 -2.76 -4.83
CA TRP A 136 -22.10 -2.22 -3.68
C TRP A 136 -23.61 -2.50 -3.70
N LYS A 137 -24.19 -2.67 -4.90
CA LYS A 137 -25.61 -2.96 -5.06
C LYS A 137 -26.01 -4.40 -4.69
N ARG A 138 -25.03 -5.30 -4.52
CA ARG A 138 -25.24 -6.72 -4.22
C ARG A 138 -25.12 -6.97 -2.73
#